data_AF-A0A453EI12-F1
#
_entry.id   AF-A0A453EI12-F1
#
_cell.length_a   1.000
_cell.length_b   1.000
_cell.length_c   1.000
_cell.angle_alpha   90.00
_cell.angle_beta   90.00
_cell.angle_gamma   90.00
#
_symmetry.space_group_name_H-M   'P 1'
#
loop_
_entity.id
_entity.type
_entity.pdbx_description
1 polymer ?
#
loop_
_entity_poly.entity_id
_entity_poly.type
_entity_poly.pdbx_seq_one_letter_code
_entity_poly.pdbx_strand_id
1 'polypeptide(L)'
;QWMPELRRYAPGIPVLLVGTKLDLREDRAYLADHAADSIITTEQGEELRRQIGAVAYIECSSKTQRNIKAVFDTAIKAVLQPQRHKEVARKEIR
;
A
#
# COMPACT_ATOMS: atom_id res chain seq x y z
N GLN A 1 12.51 -7.77 0.58
CA GLN A 1 11.22 -8.07 1.24
C GLN A 1 11.05 -7.08 2.38
N TRP A 2 10.01 -6.24 2.39
CA TRP A 2 9.87 -5.14 3.39
C TRP A 2 9.19 -5.58 4.69
N MET A 3 8.14 -6.39 4.61
CA MET A 3 7.34 -6.74 5.79
C MET A 3 8.07 -7.53 6.89
N PRO A 4 8.94 -8.51 6.57
CA PRO A 4 9.71 -9.20 7.62
C PRO A 4 10.62 -8.25 8.40
N GLU A 5 11.22 -7.27 7.71
CA GLU A 5 12.09 -6.27 8.32
C GLU A 5 11.30 -5.32 9.23
N LEU A 6 10.18 -4.77 8.74
CA LEU A 6 9.31 -3.91 9.54
C LEU A 6 8.75 -4.64 10.78
N ARG A 7 8.37 -5.90 10.64
CA ARG A 7 7.91 -6.72 11.78
C ARG A 7 9.00 -6.98 12.82
N ARG A 8 10.28 -6.99 12.41
CA ARG A 8 11.42 -7.19 13.31
C ARG A 8 11.84 -5.91 14.01
N TYR A 9 11.93 -4.79 13.28
CA TYR A 9 12.53 -3.55 13.77
C TYR A 9 11.52 -2.47 14.18
N ALA A 10 10.28 -2.52 13.69
CA ALA A 10 9.23 -1.55 13.99
C ALA A 10 7.87 -2.25 14.25
N PRO A 11 7.80 -3.19 15.22
CA PRO A 11 6.56 -3.90 15.52
C PRO A 11 5.46 -2.95 15.98
N GLY A 12 4.23 -3.16 15.52
CA GLY A 12 3.05 -2.38 15.92
C GLY A 12 2.93 -1.00 15.26
N ILE A 13 3.91 -0.57 14.45
CA ILE A 13 3.82 0.68 13.70
C ILE A 13 2.86 0.49 12.51
N PRO A 14 1.90 1.41 12.29
CA PRO A 14 0.98 1.33 11.17
C PRO A 14 1.72 1.44 9.83
N VAL A 15 1.38 0.56 8.89
CA VAL A 15 1.98 0.53 7.54
C VAL A 15 0.97 1.08 6.53
N LEU A 16 1.38 2.08 5.75
CA LEU A 16 0.63 2.56 4.59
C LEU A 16 1.25 1.97 3.32
N LEU A 17 0.47 1.24 2.52
CA LEU A 17 0.92 0.75 1.22
C LEU A 17 0.70 1.82 0.16
N VAL A 18 1.73 2.14 -0.63
CA VAL A 18 1.65 3.15 -1.68
C VAL A 18 2.04 2.57 -3.03
N GLY A 19 1.09 2.57 -3.97
CA GLY A 19 1.36 2.29 -5.38
C GLY A 19 1.86 3.55 -6.06
N THR A 20 3.04 3.52 -6.66
CA THR A 20 3.64 4.70 -7.31
C THR A 20 3.56 4.63 -8.82
N LYS A 21 3.87 5.74 -9.50
CA LYS A 21 3.88 5.86 -10.97
C LYS A 21 2.52 5.54 -11.60
N LEU A 22 1.43 5.96 -10.96
CA LEU A 22 0.06 5.74 -11.45
C LEU A 22 -0.16 6.23 -12.90
N ASP A 23 0.58 7.27 -13.31
CA ASP A 23 0.55 7.79 -14.68
C ASP A 23 0.91 6.76 -15.76
N LEU A 24 1.72 5.75 -15.43
CA LEU A 24 2.12 4.71 -16.39
C LEU A 24 0.98 3.74 -16.75
N ARG A 25 -0.07 3.65 -15.93
CA ARG A 25 -1.24 2.82 -16.25
C ARG A 25 -2.08 3.38 -17.39
N GLU A 26 -1.97 4.68 -17.65
CA GLU A 26 -2.71 5.38 -18.71
C GLU A 26 -1.78 5.73 -19.90
N ASP A 27 -0.47 5.49 -19.77
CA ASP A 27 0.53 5.78 -20.79
C ASP A 27 0.54 4.69 -21.88
N ARG A 28 0.02 5.03 -23.06
CA ARG A 28 -0.08 4.10 -24.19
C ARG A 28 1.26 3.57 -24.68
N ALA A 29 2.31 4.38 -24.63
CA ALA A 29 3.64 3.96 -25.07
C ALA A 29 4.22 2.96 -24.08
N TYR A 30 4.06 3.22 -22.78
CA TYR A 30 4.44 2.27 -21.73
C TYR A 30 3.68 0.95 -21.86
N LEU A 31 2.36 1.00 -22.04
CA LEU A 31 1.50 -0.17 -22.21
C LEU A 31 1.82 -1.00 -23.46
N ALA A 32 2.33 -0.39 -24.53
CA ALA A 32 2.71 -1.09 -25.74
C ALA A 32 4.04 -1.85 -25.59
N ASP A 33 4.93 -1.37 -24.73
CA ASP A 33 6.28 -1.91 -24.53
C ASP A 33 6.37 -2.88 -23.33
N HIS A 34 5.35 -2.93 -22.48
CA HIS A 34 5.34 -3.71 -21.24
C HIS A 34 4.21 -4.73 -21.21
N ALA A 35 4.50 -5.93 -20.69
CA ALA A 35 3.48 -6.97 -20.51
C ALA A 35 2.39 -6.53 -19.53
N ALA A 36 1.14 -6.92 -19.76
CA ALA A 36 0.01 -6.58 -18.89
C ALA A 36 0.25 -6.99 -17.42
N ASP A 37 0.90 -8.14 -17.20
CA ASP A 37 1.22 -8.65 -15.86
C ASP A 37 2.26 -7.81 -15.09
N SER A 38 2.94 -6.89 -15.78
CA SER A 38 3.86 -5.95 -15.13
C SER A 38 3.14 -4.78 -14.45
N ILE A 39 1.85 -4.63 -14.71
CA ILE A 39 1.02 -3.55 -14.18
C ILE A 39 0.16 -4.10 -13.06
N ILE A 40 0.46 -3.66 -11.85
CA ILE A 40 -0.37 -3.96 -10.69
C ILE A 40 -1.71 -3.26 -10.89
N THR A 41 -2.84 -3.94 -10.73
CA THR A 41 -4.18 -3.32 -10.71
C THR A 41 -4.52 -2.77 -9.32
N THR A 42 -5.56 -1.96 -9.23
CA THR A 42 -6.04 -1.46 -7.93
C THR A 42 -6.49 -2.61 -7.02
N GLU A 43 -7.13 -3.63 -7.58
CA GLU A 43 -7.58 -4.82 -6.85
C GLU A 43 -6.39 -5.62 -6.29
N GLN A 44 -5.33 -5.80 -7.08
CA GLN A 44 -4.12 -6.47 -6.63
C GLN A 44 -3.42 -5.70 -5.51
N GLY A 45 -3.37 -4.38 -5.60
CA GLY A 45 -2.83 -3.52 -4.55
C GLY A 45 -3.64 -3.58 -3.25
N GLU A 46 -4.97 -3.55 -3.35
CA GLU A 46 -5.87 -3.73 -2.20
C GLU A 46 -5.76 -5.12 -1.57
N GLU A 47 -5.61 -6.15 -2.38
CA GLU A 47 -5.41 -7.51 -1.89
C GLU A 47 -4.08 -7.61 -1.12
N LEU A 48 -2.98 -7.07 -1.68
CA LEU A 48 -1.70 -7.01 -0.97
C LEU A 48 -1.81 -6.23 0.35
N ARG A 49 -2.53 -5.09 0.35
CA ARG A 49 -2.78 -4.31 1.57
C ARG A 49 -3.41 -5.16 2.68
N ARG A 50 -4.42 -5.98 2.34
CA ARG A 50 -5.06 -6.90 3.28
C ARG A 50 -4.08 -7.97 3.76
N GLN A 51 -3.31 -8.58 2.86
CA GLN A 51 -2.36 -9.63 3.19
C GLN A 51 -1.26 -9.17 4.15
N ILE A 52 -0.76 -7.95 3.98
CA ILE A 52 0.30 -7.40 4.84
C ILE A 52 -0.23 -6.73 6.11
N GLY A 53 -1.55 -6.47 6.19
CA GLY A 53 -2.18 -5.76 7.29
C GLY A 53 -1.92 -4.25 7.28
N ALA A 54 -1.74 -3.65 6.09
CA ALA A 54 -1.55 -2.22 5.96
C ALA A 54 -2.87 -1.46 6.21
N VAL A 55 -2.78 -0.28 6.83
CA VAL A 55 -3.94 0.51 7.26
C VAL A 55 -4.72 1.11 6.09
N ALA A 56 -4.04 1.37 4.98
CA ALA A 56 -4.64 1.86 3.74
C ALA A 56 -3.73 1.51 2.55
N TYR A 57 -4.31 1.61 1.35
CA TYR A 57 -3.61 1.54 0.07
C TYR A 57 -3.94 2.80 -0.72
N ILE A 58 -2.92 3.48 -1.22
CA ILE A 58 -3.09 4.70 -2.03
C ILE A 58 -2.20 4.61 -3.25
N GLU A 59 -2.80 4.86 -4.41
CA GLU A 59 -2.09 4.95 -5.68
C GLU A 59 -1.81 6.41 -5.99
N CYS A 60 -0.57 6.75 -6.32
CA CYS A 60 -0.17 8.11 -6.59
C CYS A 60 0.76 8.23 -7.80
N SER A 61 0.84 9.43 -8.36
CA SER A 61 1.86 9.81 -9.32
C SER A 61 2.51 11.10 -8.86
N SER A 62 3.83 11.06 -8.66
CA SER A 62 4.61 12.27 -8.40
C SER A 62 4.71 13.15 -9.65
N LYS A 63 4.72 12.54 -10.84
CA LYS A 63 4.79 13.24 -12.13
C LYS A 63 3.57 14.12 -12.37
N THR A 64 2.36 13.59 -12.14
CA THR A 64 1.10 14.33 -12.31
C THR A 64 0.58 14.93 -11.01
N GLN A 65 1.31 14.75 -9.91
CA GLN A 65 0.92 15.12 -8.53
C GLN A 65 -0.39 14.48 -8.03
N ARG A 66 -0.94 13.49 -8.74
CA ARG A 66 -2.16 12.78 -8.35
C ARG A 66 -1.95 12.06 -7.02
N ASN A 67 -2.86 12.30 -6.08
CA ASN A 67 -2.96 11.67 -4.75
C ASN A 67 -1.76 11.84 -3.81
N ILE A 68 -0.76 12.68 -4.13
CA ILE A 68 0.39 12.90 -3.24
C ILE A 68 -0.06 13.43 -1.88
N LYS A 69 -0.94 14.44 -1.86
CA LYS A 69 -1.52 14.96 -0.61
C LYS A 69 -2.25 13.87 0.19
N ALA A 70 -2.99 12.99 -0.49
CA ALA A 70 -3.77 11.93 0.16
C ALA A 70 -2.84 10.92 0.87
N VAL A 71 -1.68 10.60 0.29
CA VAL A 71 -0.66 9.74 0.93
C VAL A 71 -0.25 10.31 2.28
N PHE A 72 0.17 11.58 2.31
CA PHE A 72 0.64 12.23 3.53
C PHE A 72 -0.48 12.48 4.54
N ASP A 73 -1.65 12.95 4.10
CA ASP A 73 -2.82 13.14 4.97
C ASP A 73 -3.21 11.83 5.66
N THR A 74 -3.17 10.71 4.92
CA THR A 74 -3.53 9.39 5.45
C THR A 74 -2.49 8.88 6.44
N ALA A 75 -1.21 9.08 6.16
CA ALA A 75 -0.14 8.74 7.10
C ALA A 75 -0.27 9.51 8.42
N ILE A 76 -0.56 10.81 8.37
CA ILE A 76 -0.81 11.64 9.56
C ILE A 76 -2.03 11.12 10.32
N LYS A 77 -3.15 10.87 9.62
CA LYS A 77 -4.38 10.35 10.23
C LYS A 77 -4.17 8.99 10.89
N ALA A 78 -3.39 8.10 10.30
CA ALA A 78 -3.12 6.77 10.84
C ALA A 78 -2.48 6.80 12.24
N VAL A 79 -1.73 7.86 12.54
CA VAL A 79 -1.10 8.07 13.85
C VAL A 79 -2.00 8.85 14.80
N LEU A 80 -2.66 9.91 14.31
CA LEU A 80 -3.52 10.77 15.14
C LEU A 80 -4.85 10.10 15.53
N GLN A 81 -5.34 9.15 14.73
CA GLN A 81 -6.59 8.44 14.96
C GLN A 81 -6.33 6.94 14.86
N PRO A 82 -5.73 6.32 15.90
CA PRO A 82 -5.42 4.91 15.87
C PRO A 82 -6.72 4.12 15.72
N GLN A 83 -6.92 3.51 14.55
CA GLN A 83 -7.96 2.49 14.41
C GLN A 83 -7.60 1.38 15.39
N ARG A 84 -8.54 1.00 16.27
CA ARG A 84 -8.38 -0.19 17.11
C ARG A 84 -8.12 -1.38 16.20
N HIS A 85 -6.86 -1.75 16.01
CA HIS A 85 -6.50 -2.99 15.35
C HIS A 85 -7.19 -4.09 16.15
N LYS A 86 -8.17 -4.76 15.54
CA LYS A 86 -8.60 -6.06 16.05
C LYS A 86 -7.37 -6.93 15.92
N GLU A 87 -6.75 -7.19 17.06
CA GLU A 87 -5.71 -8.19 17.20
C GLU A 87 -6.26 -9.44 16.49
N VAL A 88 -5.64 -9.81 15.37
CA VAL A 88 -5.97 -11.09 14.73
C VAL A 88 -5.42 -12.11 15.71
N ALA A 89 -6.31 -12.59 16.59
CA ALA A 89 -6.01 -13.62 17.56
C ALA A 89 -5.22 -14.72 16.84
N ARG A 90 -3.95 -14.86 17.22
CA ARG A 90 -3.14 -16.00 16.81
C ARG A 90 -3.94 -17.24 17.24
N LYS A 91 -4.56 -17.93 16.29
CA LYS A 91 -4.94 -19.32 16.51
C LYS A 91 -3.63 -20.08 16.62
N GLU A 92 -3.19 -20.30 17.85
CA GLU A 92 -2.27 -21.37 18.16
C GLU A 92 -2.90 -22.66 17.64
N ILE A 93 -2.31 -23.21 16.58
CA ILE A 93 -2.57 -24.58 16.17
C ILE A 93 -1.88 -25.42 17.25
N ARG A 94 -2.69 -25.94 18.18
CA ARG A 94 -2.33 -27.07 19.04
C ARG A 94 -2.52 -28.37 18.28
#